data_AF-A0A929ZHF0-F1
#
_entry.id   AF-A0A929ZHF0-F1
#
_cell.length_a   1.000
_cell.length_b   1.000
_cell.length_c   1.000
_cell.angle_alpha   90.00
_cell.angle_beta   90.00
_cell.angle_gamma   90.00
#
_symmetry.space_group_name_H-M   'P 1'
#
loop_
_entity.id
_entity.type
_entity.pdbx_description
1 polymer ?
#
loop_
_entity_poly.entity_id
_entity_poly.type
_entity_poly.pdbx_seq_one_letter_code
_entity_poly.pdbx_strand_id
1 'polypeptide(L)'
;TDQLHYLLEGPWTSVRGERRLSSQFLAAISSQVDVAPIYGLFQEYIYACATPDLVGTATGWAADRLAEEIPGFAKDANPLDESEPFYLTGEHFMRRVFDEDPGLAPLKGVAEILASTTEAAPVYLPDVLAENTVPVAAAVYYDDMFVPRELSVETGELIGARHYITNEYQHDGSAYSGGKVVSHLLDLLAD
;
A
#
# COMPACT_ATOMS: atom_id res chain seq x y z
N THR A 1 -2.03 -17.20 -10.56
CA THR A 1 -1.43 -17.33 -11.91
C THR A 1 -0.07 -17.98 -11.78
N ASP A 2 0.36 -18.77 -12.77
CA ASP A 2 1.65 -19.49 -12.76
C ASP A 2 2.86 -18.61 -13.15
N GLN A 3 2.65 -17.29 -13.22
CA GLN A 3 3.63 -16.33 -13.73
C GLN A 3 4.89 -16.27 -12.88
N LEU A 4 4.76 -16.35 -11.55
CA LEU A 4 5.90 -16.40 -10.65
C LEU A 4 6.72 -17.69 -10.84
N HIS A 5 6.04 -18.82 -11.06
CA HIS A 5 6.71 -20.09 -11.33
C HIS A 5 7.59 -19.99 -12.60
N TYR A 6 7.02 -19.49 -13.69
CA TYR A 6 7.76 -19.31 -14.95
C TYR A 6 8.90 -18.28 -14.84
N LEU A 7 8.74 -17.23 -14.04
CA LEU A 7 9.81 -16.28 -13.78
C LEU A 7 11.02 -16.95 -13.11
N LEU A 8 10.80 -17.97 -12.29
CA LEU A 8 11.82 -18.63 -11.47
C LEU A 8 12.40 -19.93 -12.05
N GLU A 9 11.90 -20.40 -13.20
CA GLU A 9 12.27 -21.71 -13.78
C GLU A 9 13.72 -21.77 -14.32
N GLY A 10 14.28 -20.64 -14.75
CA GLY A 10 15.63 -20.58 -15.34
C GLY A 10 16.39 -19.27 -15.14
N PRO A 11 16.57 -18.78 -13.89
CA PRO A 11 17.11 -17.45 -13.66
C PRO A 11 18.62 -17.35 -13.91
N TRP A 12 19.32 -18.48 -14.10
CA TRP A 12 20.77 -18.55 -14.11
C TRP A 12 21.36 -18.81 -15.51
N THR A 13 22.54 -18.24 -15.76
CA THR A 13 23.40 -18.53 -16.91
C THR A 13 24.87 -18.64 -16.45
N SER A 14 25.77 -19.09 -17.34
CA SER A 14 27.21 -19.15 -17.08
C SER A 14 27.96 -18.21 -18.01
N VAL A 15 28.78 -17.33 -17.44
CA VAL A 15 29.63 -16.39 -18.18
C VAL A 15 31.07 -16.61 -17.72
N ARG A 16 31.94 -17.08 -18.63
CA ARG A 16 33.35 -17.40 -18.33
C ARG A 16 33.53 -18.37 -17.14
N GLY A 17 32.58 -19.30 -16.98
CA GLY A 17 32.60 -20.29 -15.89
C GLY A 17 31.97 -19.80 -14.58
N GLU A 18 31.54 -18.55 -14.49
CA GLU A 18 30.85 -18.00 -13.32
C GLU A 18 29.33 -18.03 -13.52
N ARG A 19 28.61 -18.48 -12.49
CA ARG A 19 27.14 -18.45 -12.45
C ARG A 19 26.66 -17.01 -12.25
N ARG A 20 25.77 -16.54 -13.12
CA ARG A 20 25.18 -15.19 -13.08
C ARG A 20 23.68 -15.25 -13.35
N LEU A 21 22.94 -14.22 -12.98
CA LEU A 21 21.55 -14.07 -13.43
C LEU A 21 21.52 -13.84 -14.95
N SER A 22 20.57 -14.47 -15.62
CA SER A 22 20.38 -14.32 -17.07
C SER A 22 19.81 -12.94 -17.39
N SER A 23 20.13 -12.39 -18.56
CA SER A 23 19.57 -11.09 -18.99
C SER A 23 18.05 -11.13 -19.13
N GLN A 24 17.50 -12.28 -19.55
CA GLN A 24 16.06 -12.50 -19.63
C GLN A 24 15.42 -12.42 -18.24
N PHE A 25 16.00 -13.09 -17.25
CA PHE A 25 15.51 -13.01 -15.88
C PHE A 25 15.62 -11.60 -15.33
N LEU A 26 16.77 -10.93 -15.51
CA LEU A 26 16.97 -9.55 -15.05
C LEU A 26 15.95 -8.59 -15.66
N ALA A 27 15.66 -8.70 -16.97
CA ALA A 27 14.64 -7.87 -17.62
C ALA A 27 13.23 -8.17 -17.09
N ALA A 28 12.91 -9.45 -16.86
CA ALA A 28 11.61 -9.86 -16.37
C ALA A 28 11.39 -9.46 -14.90
N ILE A 29 12.36 -9.67 -14.02
CA ILE A 29 12.23 -9.25 -12.61
C ILE A 29 12.25 -7.73 -12.49
N SER A 30 13.06 -7.03 -13.30
CA SER A 30 13.07 -5.56 -13.33
C SER A 30 11.69 -5.00 -13.60
N SER A 31 10.91 -5.57 -14.54
CA SER A 31 9.56 -5.05 -14.81
C SER A 31 8.54 -5.33 -13.70
N GLN A 32 8.83 -6.27 -12.80
CA GLN A 32 7.98 -6.57 -11.65
C GLN A 32 8.29 -5.68 -10.44
N VAL A 33 9.54 -5.25 -10.29
CA VAL A 33 10.01 -4.46 -9.13
C VAL A 33 10.23 -2.98 -9.45
N ASP A 34 10.17 -2.60 -10.72
CA ASP A 34 10.28 -1.20 -11.14
C ASP A 34 9.15 -0.38 -10.51
N VAL A 35 9.52 0.76 -9.94
CA VAL A 35 8.58 1.66 -9.28
C VAL A 35 8.78 3.07 -9.81
N ALA A 36 7.68 3.76 -10.07
CA ALA A 36 7.76 5.19 -10.38
C ALA A 36 8.32 5.93 -9.15
N PRO A 37 9.38 6.76 -9.30
CA PRO A 37 9.99 7.42 -8.13
C PRO A 37 9.03 8.27 -7.30
N ILE A 38 8.03 8.88 -7.95
CA ILE A 38 7.00 9.64 -7.25
C ILE A 38 6.11 8.75 -6.39
N TYR A 39 5.81 7.52 -6.82
CA TYR A 39 5.02 6.59 -6.04
C TYR A 39 5.78 6.22 -4.76
N GLY A 40 7.04 5.80 -4.88
CA GLY A 40 7.87 5.46 -3.71
C GLY A 40 8.05 6.62 -2.74
N LEU A 41 8.24 7.85 -3.24
CA LEU A 41 8.40 9.04 -2.39
C LEU A 41 7.11 9.44 -1.66
N PHE A 42 5.95 9.31 -2.31
CA PHE A 42 4.69 9.82 -1.76
C PHE A 42 3.88 8.76 -1.01
N GLN A 43 4.21 7.46 -1.13
CA GLN A 43 3.43 6.36 -0.56
C GLN A 43 3.08 6.58 0.92
N GLU A 44 4.04 6.95 1.76
CA GLU A 44 3.76 7.26 3.17
C GLU A 44 3.33 8.73 3.35
N TYR A 45 3.91 9.64 2.57
CA TYR A 45 3.67 11.08 2.72
C TYR A 45 2.20 11.48 2.48
N ILE A 46 1.40 10.72 1.72
CA ILE A 46 -0.03 11.00 1.56
C ILE A 46 -0.81 11.00 2.90
N TYR A 47 -0.26 10.41 3.95
CA TYR A 47 -0.83 10.41 5.30
C TYR A 47 -0.30 11.54 6.19
N ALA A 48 0.75 12.26 5.76
CA ALA A 48 1.37 13.32 6.55
C ALA A 48 0.40 14.49 6.75
N CYS A 49 0.12 14.84 8.01
CA CYS A 49 -0.76 15.95 8.39
C CYS A 49 -2.14 15.90 7.70
N ALA A 50 -2.64 14.70 7.35
CA ALA A 50 -3.79 14.56 6.45
C ALA A 50 -5.08 15.17 7.01
N THR A 51 -5.20 15.26 8.34
CA THR A 51 -6.27 15.92 9.09
C THR A 51 -5.71 17.03 10.00
N PRO A 52 -6.53 17.99 10.46
CA PRO A 52 -6.09 19.02 11.40
C PRO A 52 -5.41 18.47 12.66
N ASP A 53 -5.87 17.34 13.17
CA ASP A 53 -5.33 16.70 14.39
C ASP A 53 -3.93 16.09 14.18
N LEU A 54 -3.54 15.84 12.93
CA LEU A 54 -2.22 15.31 12.58
C LEU A 54 -1.19 16.41 12.28
N VAL A 55 -1.59 17.68 12.22
CA VAL A 55 -0.65 18.79 12.04
C VAL A 55 0.31 18.86 13.23
N GLY A 56 1.59 19.08 12.95
CA GLY A 56 2.65 19.03 13.96
C GLY A 56 3.21 17.62 14.19
N THR A 57 2.65 16.59 13.53
CA THR A 57 3.15 15.21 13.59
C THR A 57 3.79 14.79 12.27
N ALA A 58 4.82 13.96 12.36
CA ALA A 58 5.52 13.40 11.20
C ALA A 58 5.14 11.92 11.04
N THR A 59 5.05 11.42 9.80
CA THR A 59 4.87 9.98 9.56
C THR A 59 6.08 9.21 10.07
N GLY A 60 7.28 9.72 9.77
CA GLY A 60 8.56 9.30 10.31
C GLY A 60 8.94 7.86 9.98
N TRP A 61 8.43 7.27 8.90
CA TRP A 61 8.55 5.83 8.61
C TRP A 61 7.74 4.96 9.58
N ALA A 62 6.48 5.30 9.83
CA ALA A 62 5.59 4.61 10.78
C ALA A 62 5.51 3.11 10.51
N ALA A 63 5.29 2.68 9.26
CA ALA A 63 5.24 1.27 8.91
C ALA A 63 6.57 0.55 9.14
N ASP A 64 7.68 1.18 8.75
CA ASP A 64 9.04 0.65 8.92
C ASP A 64 9.44 0.53 10.40
N ARG A 65 9.00 1.47 11.25
CA ARG A 65 9.20 1.43 12.71
C ARG A 65 8.34 0.35 13.36
N LEU A 66 7.05 0.29 13.03
CA LEU A 66 6.14 -0.71 13.60
C LEU A 66 6.52 -2.15 13.21
N ALA A 67 7.08 -2.34 12.02
CA ALA A 67 7.60 -3.65 11.59
C ALA A 67 8.71 -4.20 12.51
N GLU A 68 9.44 -3.33 13.23
CA GLU A 68 10.46 -3.75 14.22
C GLU A 68 9.86 -4.14 15.57
N GLU A 69 8.61 -3.75 15.84
CA GLU A 69 7.91 -3.99 17.11
C GLU A 69 6.91 -5.15 17.05
N ILE A 70 6.42 -5.49 15.86
CA ILE A 70 5.36 -6.49 15.66
C ILE A 70 5.98 -7.83 15.19
N PRO A 71 5.81 -8.93 15.97
CA PRO A 71 6.28 -10.26 15.57
C PRO A 71 5.78 -10.65 14.18
N GLY A 72 6.68 -11.18 13.37
CA GLY A 72 6.41 -11.65 12.02
C GLY A 72 6.57 -10.63 10.90
N PHE A 73 6.79 -9.35 11.22
CA PHE A 73 7.18 -8.34 10.22
C PHE A 73 8.67 -7.99 10.23
N ALA A 74 9.48 -8.76 10.98
CA ALA A 74 10.92 -8.52 11.03
C ALA A 74 11.55 -8.57 9.63
N LYS A 75 12.32 -7.53 9.30
CA LYS A 75 12.87 -7.28 7.95
C LYS A 75 13.87 -8.34 7.49
N ASP A 76 14.46 -9.07 8.43
CA ASP A 76 15.43 -10.16 8.22
C ASP A 76 14.88 -11.52 8.67
N ALA A 77 13.56 -11.65 8.83
CA ALA A 77 12.93 -12.90 9.17
C ALA A 77 13.23 -13.99 8.13
N ASN A 78 13.46 -15.21 8.60
CA ASN A 78 13.62 -16.37 7.74
C ASN A 78 12.23 -16.95 7.41
N PRO A 79 11.75 -16.88 6.15
CA PRO A 79 10.45 -17.45 5.78
C PRO A 79 10.37 -18.97 5.89
N LEU A 80 11.51 -19.65 6.09
CA LEU A 80 11.58 -21.11 6.29
C LEU A 80 11.64 -21.51 7.77
N ASP A 81 11.71 -20.54 8.68
CA ASP A 81 11.67 -20.82 10.12
C ASP A 81 10.21 -20.81 10.60
N GLU A 82 9.65 -22.01 10.75
CA GLU A 82 8.26 -22.17 11.22
C GLU A 82 8.08 -21.92 12.73
N SER A 83 9.17 -21.64 13.48
CA SER A 83 9.08 -21.34 14.91
C SER A 83 8.61 -19.91 15.22
N GLU A 84 8.71 -19.01 14.24
CA GLU A 84 8.28 -17.62 14.32
C GLU A 84 7.26 -17.32 13.21
N PRO A 85 6.32 -16.38 13.42
CA PRO A 85 5.44 -15.94 12.35
C PRO A 85 6.24 -15.27 11.22
N PHE A 86 5.74 -15.36 9.99
CA PHE A 86 6.27 -14.63 8.84
C PHE A 86 5.11 -14.00 8.06
N TYR A 87 5.08 -12.67 8.01
CA TYR A 87 4.03 -11.89 7.38
C TYR A 87 4.58 -11.01 6.26
N LEU A 88 3.73 -10.75 5.26
CA LEU A 88 4.03 -9.82 4.16
C LEU A 88 3.44 -8.44 4.48
N THR A 89 4.15 -7.38 4.10
CA THR A 89 3.86 -5.99 4.52
C THR A 89 2.86 -5.24 3.61
N GLY A 90 2.18 -5.93 2.70
CA GLY A 90 1.29 -5.30 1.73
C GLY A 90 2.03 -4.27 0.85
N GLU A 91 1.55 -3.02 0.84
CA GLU A 91 2.02 -1.93 -0.04
C GLU A 91 2.98 -0.96 0.65
N HIS A 92 3.38 -1.22 1.90
CA HIS A 92 4.23 -0.29 2.66
C HIS A 92 5.63 -0.14 2.06
N PHE A 93 6.01 1.11 1.76
CA PHE A 93 7.34 1.44 1.28
C PHE A 93 8.30 1.62 2.46
N MET A 94 9.18 0.64 2.65
CA MET A 94 10.14 0.64 3.76
C MET A 94 11.29 1.61 3.48
N ARG A 95 11.81 2.23 4.54
CA ARG A 95 12.91 3.20 4.46
C ARG A 95 14.13 2.65 3.69
N ARG A 96 14.42 1.37 3.87
CA ARG A 96 15.56 0.66 3.26
C ARG A 96 15.48 0.60 1.73
N VAL A 97 14.30 0.72 1.12
CA VAL A 97 14.19 0.69 -0.36
C VAL A 97 15.00 1.82 -0.99
N PHE A 98 15.12 2.98 -0.31
CA PHE A 98 15.97 4.10 -0.74
C PHE A 98 17.47 3.90 -0.50
N ASP A 99 17.89 2.76 0.07
CA ASP A 99 19.29 2.33 0.13
C ASP A 99 19.61 1.24 -0.91
N GLU A 100 18.63 0.41 -1.25
CA GLU A 100 18.82 -0.80 -2.05
C GLU A 100 18.47 -0.60 -3.53
N ASP A 101 17.46 0.21 -3.84
CA ASP A 101 17.05 0.46 -5.22
C ASP A 101 17.92 1.55 -5.87
N PRO A 102 18.67 1.26 -6.95
CA PRO A 102 19.56 2.23 -7.58
C PRO A 102 18.84 3.44 -8.20
N GLY A 103 17.58 3.27 -8.62
CA GLY A 103 16.75 4.34 -9.16
C GLY A 103 16.21 5.28 -8.07
N LEU A 104 15.96 4.75 -6.87
CA LEU A 104 15.45 5.53 -5.74
C LEU A 104 16.54 6.06 -4.80
N ALA A 105 17.71 5.43 -4.74
CA ALA A 105 18.79 5.84 -3.83
C ALA A 105 19.18 7.33 -3.91
N PRO A 106 19.25 7.96 -5.10
CA PRO A 106 19.49 9.40 -5.20
C PRO A 106 18.44 10.28 -4.50
N LEU A 107 17.24 9.74 -4.27
CA LEU A 107 16.10 10.45 -3.67
C LEU A 107 15.96 10.23 -2.17
N LYS A 108 16.85 9.44 -1.53
CA LYS A 108 16.81 9.17 -0.10
C LYS A 108 16.67 10.44 0.75
N GLY A 109 17.46 11.47 0.44
CA GLY A 109 17.38 12.75 1.16
C GLY A 109 16.01 13.43 1.06
N VAL A 110 15.33 13.30 -0.08
CA VAL A 110 13.96 13.81 -0.27
C VAL A 110 12.97 12.99 0.55
N ALA A 111 13.10 11.66 0.52
CA ALA A 111 12.25 10.77 1.29
C ALA A 111 12.32 11.06 2.80
N GLU A 112 13.50 11.31 3.35
CA GLU A 112 13.67 11.70 4.76
C GLU A 112 13.01 13.05 5.09
N ILE A 113 13.11 14.04 4.20
CA ILE A 113 12.44 15.33 4.38
C ILE A 113 10.93 15.12 4.44
N LEU A 114 10.36 14.38 3.49
CA LEU A 114 8.94 14.07 3.44
C LEU A 114 8.49 13.34 4.71
N ALA A 115 9.19 12.28 5.10
CA ALA A 115 8.87 11.52 6.31
C ALA A 115 8.97 12.36 7.59
N SER A 116 9.81 13.40 7.62
CA SER A 116 9.96 14.31 8.76
C SER A 116 9.04 15.54 8.74
N THR A 117 8.21 15.70 7.70
CA THR A 117 7.36 16.88 7.53
C THR A 117 6.24 16.91 8.56
N THR A 118 6.09 18.05 9.25
CA THR A 118 5.05 18.29 10.28
C THR A 118 4.05 19.39 9.91
N GLU A 119 4.30 20.12 8.82
CA GLU A 119 3.59 21.36 8.48
C GLU A 119 2.83 21.25 7.14
N ALA A 120 2.53 20.04 6.69
CA ALA A 120 1.72 19.86 5.48
C ALA A 120 0.29 20.34 5.73
N ALA A 121 -0.33 20.94 4.71
CA ALA A 121 -1.70 21.41 4.81
C ALA A 121 -2.67 20.21 4.89
N PRO A 122 -3.59 20.18 5.86
CA PRO A 122 -4.62 19.15 5.91
C PRO A 122 -5.48 19.14 4.65
N VAL A 123 -5.76 17.93 4.15
CA VAL A 123 -6.56 17.71 2.95
C VAL A 123 -7.92 17.08 3.26
N TYR A 124 -8.07 16.43 4.42
CA TYR A 124 -9.33 15.91 4.91
C TYR A 124 -9.76 16.72 6.13
N LEU A 125 -10.84 17.48 5.99
CA LEU A 125 -11.40 18.33 7.03
C LEU A 125 -12.72 17.71 7.52
N PRO A 126 -12.74 17.00 8.67
CA PRO A 126 -13.93 16.27 9.13
C PRO A 126 -15.18 17.13 9.24
N ASP A 127 -15.05 18.36 9.75
CA ASP A 127 -16.17 19.30 9.87
C ASP A 127 -16.78 19.68 8.50
N VAL A 128 -15.94 19.81 7.46
CA VAL A 128 -16.40 20.11 6.10
C VAL A 128 -17.01 18.86 5.45
N LEU A 129 -16.40 17.70 5.68
CA LEU A 129 -16.88 16.41 5.18
C LEU A 129 -18.26 16.05 5.77
N ALA A 130 -18.51 16.41 7.03
CA ALA A 130 -19.79 16.22 7.71
C ALA A 130 -20.95 17.04 7.10
N GLU A 131 -20.63 18.13 6.40
CA GLU A 131 -21.62 18.98 5.72
C GLU A 131 -21.95 18.49 4.30
N ASN A 132 -21.41 17.33 3.88
CA ASN A 132 -21.66 16.78 2.55
C ASN A 132 -23.16 16.51 2.31
N THR A 133 -23.73 17.16 1.30
CA THR A 133 -25.10 16.92 0.84
C THR A 133 -25.17 16.12 -0.46
N VAL A 134 -24.04 15.80 -1.08
CA VAL A 134 -24.01 14.98 -2.30
C VAL A 134 -24.25 13.53 -1.87
N PRO A 135 -25.19 12.79 -2.48
CA PRO A 135 -25.38 11.38 -2.19
C PRO A 135 -24.10 10.57 -2.44
N VAL A 136 -23.69 9.76 -1.46
CA VAL A 136 -22.51 8.89 -1.54
C VAL A 136 -22.92 7.45 -1.30
N ALA A 137 -22.36 6.53 -2.09
CA ALA A 137 -22.36 5.10 -1.81
C ALA A 137 -20.91 4.63 -1.73
N ALA A 138 -20.59 3.81 -0.73
CA ALA A 138 -19.22 3.38 -0.46
C ALA A 138 -19.16 1.85 -0.35
N ALA A 139 -18.25 1.23 -1.10
CA ALA A 139 -17.91 -0.17 -0.91
C ALA A 139 -16.94 -0.29 0.27
N VAL A 140 -17.24 -1.20 1.19
CA VAL A 140 -16.37 -1.54 2.32
C VAL A 140 -16.12 -3.04 2.28
N TYR A 141 -14.88 -3.42 2.00
CA TYR A 141 -14.49 -4.83 2.03
C TYR A 141 -14.25 -5.24 3.47
N TYR A 142 -14.92 -6.33 3.89
CA TYR A 142 -15.00 -6.69 5.30
C TYR A 142 -13.64 -7.08 5.88
N ASP A 143 -12.84 -7.83 5.09
CA ASP A 143 -11.51 -8.34 5.46
C ASP A 143 -10.40 -7.63 4.65
N ASP A 144 -10.57 -6.33 4.33
CA ASP A 144 -9.57 -5.55 3.59
C ASP A 144 -8.24 -5.50 4.34
N MET A 145 -7.15 -5.91 3.67
CA MET A 145 -5.83 -5.94 4.29
C MET A 145 -5.17 -4.55 4.43
N PHE A 146 -5.66 -3.53 3.73
CA PHE A 146 -5.06 -2.18 3.70
C PHE A 146 -5.88 -1.15 4.46
N VAL A 147 -7.22 -1.26 4.41
CA VAL A 147 -8.11 -0.26 5.03
C VAL A 147 -8.99 -0.93 6.07
N PRO A 148 -8.72 -0.74 7.38
CA PRO A 148 -9.56 -1.29 8.43
C PRO A 148 -11.03 -0.91 8.24
N ARG A 149 -11.90 -1.92 8.28
CA ARG A 149 -13.34 -1.78 8.07
C ARG A 149 -13.96 -0.71 8.95
N GLU A 150 -13.56 -0.65 10.22
CA GLU A 150 -14.09 0.29 11.20
C GLU A 150 -13.82 1.74 10.78
N LEU A 151 -12.61 2.04 10.29
CA LEU A 151 -12.25 3.38 9.82
C LEU A 151 -13.00 3.77 8.55
N SER A 152 -13.19 2.81 7.64
CA SER A 152 -14.01 3.01 6.43
C SER A 152 -15.46 3.32 6.77
N VAL A 153 -16.06 2.57 7.71
CA VAL A 153 -17.45 2.79 8.15
C VAL A 153 -17.58 4.11 8.87
N GLU A 154 -16.67 4.45 9.78
CA GLU A 154 -16.68 5.74 10.50
C GLU A 154 -16.63 6.93 9.51
N THR A 155 -15.74 6.86 8.51
CA THR A 155 -15.64 7.88 7.46
C THR A 155 -16.92 7.96 6.63
N GLY A 156 -17.51 6.82 6.28
CA GLY A 156 -18.74 6.79 5.52
C GLY A 156 -19.94 7.31 6.31
N GLU A 157 -20.03 7.02 7.62
CA GLU A 157 -21.04 7.61 8.51
C GLU A 157 -20.89 9.13 8.60
N LEU A 158 -19.65 9.62 8.74
CA LEU A 158 -19.34 11.05 8.80
C LEU A 158 -19.87 11.80 7.56
N ILE A 159 -19.70 11.24 6.36
CA ILE A 159 -20.11 11.89 5.10
C ILE A 159 -21.53 11.53 4.63
N GLY A 160 -22.26 10.73 5.41
CA GLY A 160 -23.62 10.27 5.06
C GLY A 160 -23.67 9.24 3.93
N ALA A 161 -22.65 8.39 3.79
CA ALA A 161 -22.57 7.36 2.76
C ALA A 161 -23.51 6.17 3.04
N ARG A 162 -24.07 5.62 1.95
CA ARG A 162 -24.74 4.32 1.94
C ARG A 162 -23.70 3.22 1.78
N HIS A 163 -23.54 2.39 2.80
CA HIS A 163 -22.51 1.35 2.81
C HIS A 163 -22.96 0.09 2.07
N TYR A 164 -22.11 -0.40 1.17
CA TYR A 164 -22.11 -1.79 0.72
C TYR A 164 -20.95 -2.52 1.40
N ILE A 165 -21.25 -3.18 2.52
CA ILE A 165 -20.26 -3.97 3.26
C ILE A 165 -20.30 -5.41 2.75
N THR A 166 -19.17 -5.93 2.26
CA THR A 166 -19.10 -7.26 1.66
C THR A 166 -17.80 -7.98 1.98
N ASN A 167 -17.88 -9.31 2.17
CA ASN A 167 -16.74 -10.21 2.26
C ASN A 167 -16.58 -11.10 1.01
N GLU A 168 -17.33 -10.81 -0.07
CA GLU A 168 -17.18 -11.50 -1.36
C GLU A 168 -15.87 -11.12 -2.05
N TYR A 169 -15.30 -9.97 -1.70
CA TYR A 169 -14.13 -9.38 -2.35
C TYR A 169 -13.13 -8.85 -1.33
N GLN A 170 -11.90 -8.67 -1.80
CA GLN A 170 -10.80 -8.02 -1.09
C GLN A 170 -10.60 -6.59 -1.64
N HIS A 171 -9.50 -5.93 -1.29
CA HIS A 171 -9.17 -4.56 -1.68
C HIS A 171 -9.35 -4.26 -3.20
N ASP A 172 -9.08 -5.25 -4.05
CA ASP A 172 -9.22 -5.16 -5.51
C ASP A 172 -10.64 -5.44 -6.04
N GLY A 173 -11.64 -5.53 -5.15
CA GLY A 173 -12.99 -5.98 -5.47
C GLY A 173 -13.69 -5.21 -6.59
N SER A 174 -13.42 -3.91 -6.73
CA SER A 174 -13.95 -3.09 -7.83
C SER A 174 -13.55 -3.66 -9.19
N ALA A 175 -12.26 -3.99 -9.35
CA ALA A 175 -11.73 -4.58 -10.58
C ALA A 175 -12.11 -6.06 -10.69
N TYR A 176 -11.92 -6.83 -9.61
CA TYR A 176 -12.13 -8.28 -9.62
C TYR A 176 -13.59 -8.69 -9.87
N SER A 177 -14.54 -7.89 -9.37
CA SER A 177 -15.97 -8.17 -9.53
C SER A 177 -16.49 -8.05 -10.97
N GLY A 178 -15.68 -7.56 -11.91
CA GLY A 178 -16.11 -7.33 -13.30
C GLY A 178 -17.21 -6.27 -13.40
N GLY A 179 -17.20 -5.28 -12.50
CA GLY A 179 -18.15 -4.17 -12.47
C GLY A 179 -19.36 -4.37 -11.57
N LYS A 180 -19.56 -5.55 -10.95
CA LYS A 180 -20.70 -5.79 -10.04
C LYS A 180 -20.70 -4.87 -8.83
N VAL A 181 -19.53 -4.61 -8.24
CA VAL A 181 -19.40 -3.67 -7.11
C VAL A 181 -19.89 -2.29 -7.53
N VAL A 182 -19.43 -1.78 -8.66
CA VAL A 182 -19.82 -0.45 -9.16
C VAL A 182 -21.32 -0.39 -9.46
N SER A 183 -21.89 -1.41 -10.12
CA SER A 183 -23.33 -1.47 -10.38
C SER A 183 -24.14 -1.41 -9.08
N HIS A 184 -23.74 -2.16 -8.06
CA HIS A 184 -24.42 -2.14 -6.77
C HIS A 184 -24.36 -0.77 -6.08
N LEU A 185 -23.22 -0.08 -6.16
CA LEU A 185 -23.09 1.28 -5.62
C LEU A 185 -24.00 2.28 -6.36
N LEU A 186 -24.17 2.13 -7.68
CA LEU A 186 -25.09 2.97 -8.46
C LEU A 186 -26.54 2.70 -8.11
N ASP A 187 -26.92 1.44 -7.90
CA ASP A 187 -28.27 1.06 -7.45
C ASP A 187 -28.56 1.67 -6.06
N LEU A 188 -27.58 1.62 -5.14
CA LEU A 188 -27.69 2.27 -3.83
C LEU A 188 -27.88 3.78 -3.93
N LEU A 189 -27.43 4.46 -4.98
CA LEU A 189 -27.66 5.89 -5.17
C LEU A 189 -29.02 6.21 -5.82
N ALA A 190 -29.62 5.24 -6.51
CA ALA A 190 -30.90 5.40 -7.20
C ALA A 190 -32.12 5.25 -6.27
N ASP A 191 -31.95 4.59 -5.12
CA ASP A 191 -32.97 4.40 -4.08
C ASP A 191 -33.29 5.67 -3.27
#